data_AF-A0A534K8T9-F1
#
_entry.id   AF-A0A534K8T9-F1
#
_cell.length_a   1.000
_cell.length_b   1.000
_cell.length_c   1.000
_cell.angle_alpha   90.00
_cell.angle_beta   90.00
_cell.angle_gamma   90.00
#
_symmetry.space_group_name_H-M   'P 1'
#
loop_
_entity.id
_entity.type
_entity.pdbx_description
1 polymer ?
#
loop_
_entity_poly.entity_id
_entity_poly.type
_entity_poly.pdbx_seq_one_letter_code
_entity_poly.pdbx_strand_id
1 'polypeptide(L)'
;MLTHRGRWRRATKAFQHLYSGKILRIRPYYLPGFDCTPDHRIFASIGGGTVREVEAKELKLGDFLAVPRPRSAGDSVIDVVGLLREARVPDYKYRIGLDISDGQVRWSSERSHGIPQRLPLTADLARLLGYYCAEGSIGWHRQRPNSGAVWFSFGAHEESRIQEVERLLLKLFGARTRRSRQNNRTAVIASGASLASIFQILCGDSSATKRVPTPIVQSRDPAVLRAFVTGYFNGDGYVTRRRGSGLVLGSTSISQALSFGVAQILFTLGEVPRVYQSRNDSTYEIQGRSVSRADDHMVRLFVDQVSLEPDEASWTSSPVRVLQKPDYVLLPIRSIDERDYAGPVYNIEVEEDHSYTANFMAVANCQNADISQRRKVEGIEVEPQDVVRMTLEQGCQGLAYTYNQPTIFIEFARDIGMMARKAGLINIFVSNGYDTPETVAEMPKFLDCVTVDFKGSGETNFVRKYINIPNADPIFQTLLDTRDTKKIHIEITDLI
;
A
#
# COMPACT_ATOMS: atom_id res chain seq x y z
N MET A 1 4.57 0.59 4.30
CA MET A 1 3.28 1.15 4.75
C MET A 1 3.47 1.78 6.13
N LEU A 2 2.69 2.81 6.46
CA LEU A 2 2.72 3.42 7.79
C LEU A 2 1.84 2.59 8.74
N THR A 3 2.30 2.36 9.96
CA THR A 3 1.63 1.51 10.95
C THR A 3 0.95 2.35 12.04
N HIS A 4 0.11 1.74 12.89
CA HIS A 4 -0.51 2.45 14.02
C HIS A 4 0.52 3.07 14.97
N ARG A 5 1.76 2.56 15.01
CA ARG A 5 2.85 3.10 15.84
C ARG A 5 3.62 4.25 15.18
N GLY A 6 3.22 4.64 13.97
CA GLY A 6 3.93 5.65 13.18
C GLY A 6 5.24 5.15 12.59
N ARG A 7 5.42 3.83 12.43
CA ARG A 7 6.62 3.26 11.82
C ARG A 7 6.36 2.91 10.36
N TRP A 8 7.38 3.03 9.51
CA TRP A 8 7.34 2.51 8.15
C TRP A 8 7.78 1.05 8.15
N ARG A 9 6.92 0.17 7.63
CA ARG A 9 7.12 -1.28 7.62
C ARG A 9 6.79 -1.88 6.26
N ARG A 10 7.49 -2.93 5.85
CA ARG A 10 7.27 -3.60 4.58
C ARG A 10 5.98 -4.42 4.63
N ALA A 11 5.22 -4.39 3.54
CA ALA A 11 4.14 -5.35 3.32
C ALA A 11 4.77 -6.69 2.89
N THR A 12 4.48 -7.75 3.63
CA THR A 12 5.05 -9.09 3.40
C THR A 12 4.13 -9.97 2.57
N LYS A 13 2.81 -9.80 2.70
CA LYS A 13 1.80 -10.60 2.00
C LYS A 13 0.51 -9.80 1.78
N ALA A 14 -0.21 -10.12 0.71
CA ALA A 14 -1.57 -9.64 0.48
C ALA A 14 -2.50 -10.86 0.40
N PHE A 15 -3.67 -10.76 1.03
CA PHE A 15 -4.70 -11.79 1.04
C PHE A 15 -5.93 -11.31 0.29
N GLN A 16 -6.62 -12.27 -0.30
CA GLN A 16 -7.93 -12.10 -0.89
C GLN A 16 -8.81 -13.25 -0.41
N HIS A 17 -9.99 -12.91 0.11
CA HIS A 17 -11.00 -13.89 0.53
C HIS A 17 -12.33 -13.54 -0.12
N LEU A 18 -13.11 -14.55 -0.51
CA LEU A 18 -14.51 -14.31 -0.87
C LEU A 18 -15.31 -14.09 0.41
N TYR A 19 -16.09 -13.01 0.44
CA TYR A 19 -16.97 -12.66 1.55
C TYR A 19 -18.38 -12.44 1.02
N SER A 20 -19.36 -12.95 1.76
CA SER A 20 -20.79 -12.71 1.52
C SER A 20 -21.40 -12.28 2.84
N GLY A 21 -21.89 -11.04 2.91
CA GLY A 21 -22.44 -10.48 4.14
C GLY A 21 -22.54 -8.96 4.08
N LYS A 22 -22.64 -8.33 5.26
CA LYS A 22 -22.67 -6.88 5.39
C LYS A 22 -21.27 -6.29 5.27
N ILE A 23 -21.14 -5.13 4.65
CA ILE A 23 -19.93 -4.29 4.73
C ILE A 23 -20.29 -2.92 5.26
N LEU A 24 -19.38 -2.34 6.04
CA LEU A 24 -19.48 -1.01 6.60
C LEU A 24 -18.64 -0.04 5.78
N ARG A 25 -19.27 1.04 5.34
CA ARG A 25 -18.61 2.20 4.75
C ARG A 25 -18.46 3.28 5.81
N ILE A 26 -17.24 3.48 6.29
CA ILE A 26 -16.93 4.44 7.35
C ILE A 26 -16.26 5.66 6.74
N ARG A 27 -16.89 6.82 6.88
CA ARG A 27 -16.39 8.09 6.35
C ARG A 27 -16.06 9.05 7.48
N PRO A 28 -14.79 9.44 7.68
CA PRO A 28 -14.45 10.56 8.55
C PRO A 28 -14.73 11.90 7.86
N TYR A 29 -14.67 12.98 8.64
CA TYR A 29 -14.47 14.29 8.04
C TYR A 29 -13.07 14.39 7.39
N TYR A 30 -12.95 15.25 6.37
CA TYR A 30 -11.71 15.62 5.67
C TYR A 30 -11.11 14.56 4.73
N LEU A 31 -11.25 13.26 5.02
CA LEU A 31 -10.66 12.17 4.23
C LEU A 31 -11.73 11.29 3.55
N PRO A 32 -11.38 10.50 2.51
CA PRO A 32 -12.36 9.75 1.72
C PRO A 32 -13.06 8.59 2.46
N GLY A 33 -12.52 8.13 3.60
CA GLY A 33 -13.02 6.96 4.32
C GLY A 33 -12.61 5.64 3.68
N PHE A 34 -13.19 4.52 4.11
CA PHE A 34 -12.95 3.19 3.54
C PHE A 34 -14.15 2.26 3.79
N ASP A 35 -14.19 1.17 3.03
CA ASP A 35 -15.16 0.09 3.20
C ASP A 35 -14.45 -1.11 3.87
N CYS A 36 -15.09 -1.76 4.83
CA CYS A 36 -14.53 -2.91 5.56
C CYS A 36 -15.61 -3.87 6.03
N THR A 37 -15.22 -5.09 6.42
CA THR A 37 -16.14 -6.02 7.08
C THR A 37 -16.47 -5.54 8.50
N PRO A 38 -17.64 -5.88 9.06
CA PRO A 38 -18.06 -5.49 10.41
C PRO A 38 -17.07 -5.85 11.51
N ASP A 39 -16.37 -6.98 11.36
CA ASP A 39 -15.39 -7.49 12.33
C ASP A 39 -13.97 -6.96 12.08
N HIS A 40 -13.75 -6.20 11.01
CA HIS A 40 -12.44 -5.64 10.74
C HIS A 40 -12.05 -4.65 11.84
N ARG A 41 -10.82 -4.79 12.34
CA ARG A 41 -10.35 -4.02 13.48
C ARG A 41 -9.63 -2.75 13.06
N ILE A 42 -10.06 -1.64 13.66
CA ILE A 42 -9.64 -0.28 13.33
C ILE A 42 -9.07 0.36 14.59
N PHE A 43 -7.99 1.14 14.46
CA PHE A 43 -7.50 1.95 15.56
C PHE A 43 -8.35 3.22 15.65
N ALA A 44 -9.13 3.31 16.72
CA ALA A 44 -10.11 4.37 16.94
C ALA A 44 -10.07 4.88 18.38
N SER A 45 -10.59 6.10 18.57
CA SER A 45 -10.77 6.73 19.88
C SER A 45 -12.26 6.88 20.15
N ILE A 46 -12.76 6.14 21.15
CA ILE A 46 -14.17 6.16 21.54
C ILE A 46 -14.44 7.42 22.37
N GLY A 47 -15.37 8.25 21.91
CA GLY A 47 -15.69 9.53 22.55
C GLY A 47 -14.51 10.50 22.74
N GLY A 48 -13.41 10.34 22.01
CA GLY A 48 -12.21 11.18 22.12
C GLY A 48 -11.20 10.74 23.21
N GLY A 49 -11.37 9.55 23.78
CA GLY A 49 -10.44 8.93 24.74
C GLY A 49 -9.13 8.43 24.11
N THR A 50 -8.54 7.40 24.71
CA THR A 50 -7.32 6.77 24.19
C THR A 50 -7.60 6.01 22.89
N VAL A 51 -6.60 5.98 22.00
CA VAL A 51 -6.67 5.17 20.78
C VAL A 51 -6.50 3.71 21.17
N ARG A 52 -7.40 2.86 20.71
CA ARG A 52 -7.35 1.41 20.87
C ARG A 52 -7.88 0.73 19.62
N GLU A 53 -7.62 -0.56 19.51
CA GLU A 53 -8.22 -1.38 18.48
C GLU A 53 -9.71 -1.64 18.80
N VAL A 54 -10.57 -1.45 17.81
CA VAL A 54 -12.04 -1.57 17.93
C VAL A 54 -12.58 -2.24 16.67
N GLU A 55 -13.56 -3.13 16.80
CA GLU A 55 -14.25 -3.71 15.65
C GLU A 55 -15.09 -2.65 14.93
N ALA A 56 -15.10 -2.67 13.60
CA ALA A 56 -15.79 -1.67 12.79
C ALA A 56 -17.27 -1.51 13.15
N LYS A 57 -17.96 -2.60 13.51
CA LYS A 57 -19.37 -2.62 13.93
C LYS A 57 -19.66 -1.92 15.26
N GLU A 58 -18.66 -1.70 16.10
CA GLU A 58 -18.82 -1.03 17.40
C GLU A 58 -18.69 0.49 17.30
N LEU A 59 -18.21 1.01 16.15
CA LEU A 59 -18.03 2.43 15.93
C LEU A 59 -19.37 3.15 15.78
N LYS A 60 -19.46 4.36 16.32
CA LYS A 60 -20.64 5.23 16.21
C LYS A 60 -20.26 6.67 15.89
N LEU A 61 -21.27 7.47 15.51
CA LEU A 61 -21.10 8.91 15.39
C LEU A 61 -20.69 9.49 16.75
N GLY A 62 -19.66 10.36 16.74
CA GLY A 62 -19.02 10.88 17.94
C GLY A 62 -17.69 10.19 18.29
N ASP A 63 -17.40 9.03 17.69
CA ASP A 63 -16.06 8.42 17.75
C ASP A 63 -15.13 8.99 16.67
N PHE A 64 -13.84 8.68 16.81
CA PHE A 64 -12.79 9.22 15.95
C PHE A 64 -11.90 8.12 15.37
N LEU A 65 -11.58 8.23 14.09
CA LEU A 65 -10.59 7.38 13.42
C LEU A 65 -9.18 7.93 13.62
N ALA A 66 -8.21 7.06 13.89
CA ALA A 66 -6.84 7.47 14.14
C ALA A 66 -6.01 7.51 12.85
N VAL A 67 -5.45 8.68 12.54
CA VAL A 67 -4.41 8.86 11.52
C VAL A 67 -3.05 8.94 12.25
N PRO A 68 -2.15 7.95 12.09
CA PRO A 68 -0.88 7.92 12.81
C PRO A 68 0.08 8.99 12.31
N ARG A 69 0.85 9.58 13.23
CA ARG A 69 1.95 10.49 12.90
C ARG A 69 3.26 9.71 12.71
N PRO A 70 3.99 9.90 11.60
CA PRO A 70 5.28 9.21 11.39
C PRO A 70 6.31 9.53 12.48
N ARG A 71 6.94 8.48 13.02
CA ARG A 71 8.00 8.52 14.05
C ARG A 71 9.33 7.96 13.57
N SER A 72 9.35 7.04 12.62
CA SER A 72 10.59 6.60 11.96
C SER A 72 10.80 7.37 10.66
N ALA A 73 12.04 7.73 10.36
CA ALA A 73 12.41 8.18 9.03
C ALA A 73 12.79 6.98 8.16
N GLY A 74 12.58 7.10 6.85
CA GLY A 74 13.19 6.21 5.85
C GLY A 74 14.64 6.60 5.55
N ASP A 75 15.19 6.04 4.48
CA ASP A 75 16.57 6.31 4.06
C ASP A 75 16.78 7.78 3.67
N SER A 76 17.91 8.34 4.09
CA SER A 76 18.31 9.72 3.77
C SER A 76 19.11 9.84 2.47
N VAL A 77 19.33 8.72 1.77
CA VAL A 77 20.10 8.66 0.52
C VAL A 77 19.40 7.70 -0.44
N ILE A 78 19.23 8.13 -1.68
CA ILE A 78 18.67 7.31 -2.76
C ILE A 78 19.81 6.58 -3.46
N ASP A 79 19.76 5.25 -3.47
CA ASP A 79 20.67 4.39 -4.25
C ASP A 79 20.26 4.36 -5.72
N VAL A 80 20.88 5.23 -6.52
CA VAL A 80 20.60 5.35 -7.95
C VAL A 80 20.99 4.07 -8.70
N VAL A 81 22.10 3.44 -8.30
CA VAL A 81 22.58 2.22 -8.96
C VAL A 81 21.61 1.07 -8.74
N GLY A 82 21.15 0.87 -7.50
CA GLY A 82 20.13 -0.12 -7.16
C GLY A 82 18.86 0.08 -7.97
N LEU A 83 18.33 1.32 -7.99
CA LEU A 83 17.13 1.66 -8.75
C LEU A 83 17.27 1.39 -10.26
N LEU A 84 18.41 1.74 -10.86
CA LEU A 84 18.63 1.49 -12.29
C LEU A 84 18.80 0.00 -12.60
N ARG A 85 19.38 -0.81 -11.71
CA ARG A 85 19.49 -2.26 -11.90
C ARG A 85 18.14 -2.96 -11.93
N GLU A 86 17.18 -2.47 -11.15
CA GLU A 86 15.82 -2.99 -11.10
C GLU A 86 14.92 -2.42 -12.21
N ALA A 87 15.36 -1.35 -12.87
CA ALA A 87 14.60 -0.71 -13.92
C ALA A 87 14.43 -1.65 -15.13
N ARG A 88 13.18 -1.78 -15.61
CA ARG A 88 12.92 -2.40 -16.90
C ARG A 88 13.49 -1.50 -17.99
N VAL A 89 14.59 -1.93 -18.60
CA VAL A 89 15.11 -1.32 -19.83
C VAL A 89 14.09 -1.59 -20.94
N PRO A 90 13.76 -0.63 -21.81
CA PRO A 90 12.89 -0.92 -22.95
C PRO A 90 13.48 -2.04 -23.81
N ASP A 91 12.63 -2.88 -24.42
CA ASP A 91 13.09 -3.98 -25.28
C ASP A 91 13.90 -3.44 -26.46
N TYR A 92 15.22 -3.64 -26.40
CA TYR A 92 16.14 -3.25 -27.46
C TYR A 92 16.84 -4.46 -28.06
N LYS A 93 17.21 -4.31 -29.33
CA LYS A 93 17.95 -5.32 -30.12
C LYS A 93 19.32 -5.69 -29.51
N TYR A 94 19.85 -4.87 -28.61
CA TYR A 94 21.15 -5.07 -27.95
C TYR A 94 21.00 -4.96 -26.43
N ARG A 95 21.77 -5.77 -25.70
CA ARG A 95 21.81 -5.76 -24.24
C ARG A 95 22.46 -4.46 -23.75
N ILE A 96 21.71 -3.62 -23.07
CA ILE A 96 22.21 -2.38 -22.45
C ILE A 96 22.59 -2.69 -21.00
N GLY A 97 23.76 -2.21 -20.57
CA GLY A 97 24.26 -2.35 -19.21
C GLY A 97 24.37 -1.00 -18.51
N LEU A 98 24.94 -1.01 -17.31
CA LEU A 98 25.28 0.20 -16.56
C LEU A 98 26.79 0.41 -16.56
N ASP A 99 27.22 1.61 -16.97
CA ASP A 99 28.58 2.08 -16.76
C ASP A 99 28.63 2.81 -15.42
N ILE A 100 29.54 2.39 -14.55
CA ILE A 100 29.70 2.98 -13.21
C ILE A 100 31.17 3.35 -13.05
N SER A 101 31.46 4.65 -12.96
CA SER A 101 32.82 5.17 -12.76
C SER A 101 32.77 6.54 -12.08
N ASP A 102 33.81 6.88 -11.32
CA ASP A 102 34.01 8.23 -10.76
C ASP A 102 32.81 8.82 -9.99
N GLY A 103 32.09 7.98 -9.23
CA GLY A 103 30.90 8.39 -8.48
C GLY A 103 29.66 8.67 -9.34
N GLN A 104 29.73 8.44 -10.65
CA GLN A 104 28.63 8.55 -11.60
C GLN A 104 28.15 7.17 -12.07
N VAL A 105 26.91 7.13 -12.56
CA VAL A 105 26.28 5.98 -13.22
C VAL A 105 25.53 6.45 -14.46
N ARG A 106 25.62 5.65 -15.53
CA ARG A 106 24.81 5.85 -16.73
C ARG A 106 24.46 4.53 -17.39
N TRP A 107 23.48 4.54 -18.28
CA TRP A 107 23.29 3.47 -19.26
C TRP A 107 24.48 3.44 -20.23
N SER A 108 24.97 2.25 -20.57
CA SER A 108 26.10 2.10 -21.52
C SER A 108 25.82 2.62 -22.93
N SER A 109 24.55 2.89 -23.26
CA SER A 109 24.13 3.52 -24.51
C SER A 109 24.27 5.05 -24.53
N GLU A 110 24.51 5.67 -23.37
CA GLU A 110 24.66 7.11 -23.23
C GLU A 110 26.08 7.58 -23.48
N ARG A 111 26.20 8.77 -24.07
CA ARG A 111 27.49 9.46 -24.26
C ARG A 111 27.78 10.52 -23.19
N SER A 112 26.82 10.79 -22.31
CA SER A 112 26.93 11.78 -21.22
C SER A 112 27.85 11.27 -20.10
N HIS A 113 28.27 12.14 -19.20
CA HIS A 113 29.04 11.75 -18.00
C HIS A 113 28.23 10.92 -16.98
N GLY A 114 26.92 10.77 -17.19
CA GLY A 114 26.02 10.10 -16.26
C GLY A 114 25.46 11.02 -15.18
N ILE A 115 24.87 10.39 -14.17
CA ILE A 115 24.29 11.02 -12.98
C ILE A 115 24.92 10.44 -11.71
N PRO A 116 24.88 11.12 -10.55
CA PRO A 116 25.47 10.60 -9.33
C PRO A 116 24.94 9.22 -8.93
N GLN A 117 25.82 8.34 -8.45
CA GLN A 117 25.45 6.99 -7.97
C GLN A 117 24.57 7.02 -6.71
N ARG A 118 24.63 8.11 -5.96
CA ARG A 118 23.89 8.31 -4.71
C ARG A 118 23.36 9.73 -4.70
N LEU A 119 22.08 9.89 -4.35
CA LEU A 119 21.45 11.19 -4.21
C LEU A 119 21.05 11.40 -2.75
N PRO A 120 21.78 12.22 -1.98
CA PRO A 120 21.36 12.62 -0.65
C PRO A 120 20.00 13.32 -0.71
N LEU A 121 19.11 12.95 0.21
CA LEU A 121 17.77 13.52 0.31
C LEU A 121 17.85 14.93 0.89
N THR A 122 18.02 15.92 0.03
CA THR A 122 18.18 17.33 0.39
C THR A 122 16.93 18.13 0.03
N ALA A 123 16.79 19.33 0.62
CA ALA A 123 15.74 20.29 0.24
C ALA A 123 15.78 20.62 -1.26
N ASP A 124 16.96 20.79 -1.85
CA ASP A 124 17.11 21.06 -3.30
C ASP A 124 16.58 19.91 -4.16
N LEU A 125 16.92 18.67 -3.82
CA LEU A 125 16.41 17.49 -4.54
C LEU A 125 14.89 17.39 -4.40
N ALA A 126 14.38 17.57 -3.18
CA ALA A 126 12.95 17.53 -2.90
C ALA A 126 12.19 18.63 -3.67
N ARG A 127 12.73 19.85 -3.72
CA ARG A 127 12.17 20.98 -4.50
C ARG A 127 12.05 20.65 -5.97
N LEU A 128 13.11 20.13 -6.58
CA LEU A 128 13.12 19.73 -8.00
C LEU A 128 12.11 18.62 -8.30
N LEU A 129 12.02 17.62 -7.42
CA LEU A 129 11.05 16.52 -7.57
C LEU A 129 9.60 17.00 -7.37
N GLY A 130 9.38 18.00 -6.52
CA GLY A 130 8.10 18.70 -6.38
C GLY A 130 7.68 19.38 -7.68
N TYR A 131 8.58 20.17 -8.28
CA TYR A 131 8.34 20.78 -9.59
C TYR A 131 8.10 19.74 -10.69
N TYR A 132 8.79 18.60 -10.65
CA TYR A 132 8.56 17.54 -11.63
C TYR A 132 7.17 16.91 -11.46
N CYS A 133 6.73 16.69 -10.21
CA CYS A 133 5.38 16.18 -9.96
C CYS A 133 4.31 17.16 -10.46
N ALA A 134 4.54 18.47 -10.38
CA ALA A 134 3.66 19.48 -10.97
C ALA A 134 3.78 19.52 -12.50
N GLU A 135 4.92 20.00 -13.02
CA GLU A 135 5.11 20.42 -14.41
C GLU A 135 5.96 19.48 -15.27
N GLY A 136 6.42 18.39 -14.66
CA GLY A 136 7.36 17.45 -15.26
C GLY A 136 6.71 16.44 -16.20
N SER A 137 7.45 16.02 -17.22
CA SER A 137 7.18 14.85 -18.05
C SER A 137 8.46 14.21 -18.58
N ILE A 138 8.37 12.96 -19.05
CA ILE A 138 9.50 12.27 -19.68
C ILE A 138 9.27 12.16 -21.18
N GLY A 139 10.31 12.48 -21.95
CA GLY A 139 10.37 12.27 -23.38
C GLY A 139 11.28 11.10 -23.74
N TRP A 140 10.78 10.16 -24.54
CA TRP A 140 11.57 9.09 -25.16
C TRP A 140 11.27 9.01 -26.65
N HIS A 141 12.29 8.84 -27.47
CA HIS A 141 12.13 8.47 -28.86
C HIS A 141 12.04 6.95 -28.98
N ARG A 142 10.96 6.43 -29.57
CA ARG A 142 10.67 4.99 -29.69
C ARG A 142 11.83 4.14 -30.22
N GLN A 143 12.62 4.69 -31.14
CA GLN A 143 13.74 3.97 -31.79
C GLN A 143 15.13 4.36 -31.27
N ARG A 144 15.24 5.24 -30.26
CA ARG A 144 16.55 5.71 -29.76
C ARG A 144 16.63 5.55 -28.23
N PRO A 145 17.24 4.46 -27.72
CA PRO A 145 17.34 4.18 -26.27
C PRO A 145 17.94 5.30 -25.45
N ASN A 146 18.92 5.99 -26.01
CA ASN A 146 19.67 7.05 -25.34
C ASN A 146 19.01 8.44 -25.46
N SER A 147 17.76 8.51 -25.92
CA SER A 147 17.06 9.78 -26.17
C SER A 147 16.27 10.31 -24.98
N GLY A 148 16.30 9.61 -23.84
CA GLY A 148 15.57 10.00 -22.64
C GLY A 148 15.86 11.45 -22.26
N ALA A 149 14.80 12.19 -21.94
CA ALA A 149 14.90 13.56 -21.49
C ALA A 149 13.81 13.86 -20.46
N VAL A 150 14.16 14.67 -19.47
CA VAL A 150 13.21 15.23 -18.50
C VAL A 150 12.80 16.61 -19.00
N TRP A 151 11.49 16.85 -19.04
CA TRP A 151 10.87 18.08 -19.49
C TRP A 151 10.12 18.72 -18.34
N PHE A 152 10.20 20.04 -18.20
CA PHE A 152 9.37 20.83 -17.29
C PHE A 152 8.67 21.92 -18.11
N SER A 153 7.35 22.05 -18.01
CA SER A 153 6.58 23.00 -18.79
C SER A 153 6.05 24.12 -17.92
N PHE A 154 6.48 25.36 -18.17
CA PHE A 154 6.03 26.53 -17.42
C PHE A 154 5.34 27.53 -18.34
N GLY A 155 4.49 28.38 -17.78
CA GLY A 155 4.06 29.64 -18.39
C GLY A 155 5.26 30.55 -18.68
N ALA A 156 5.19 31.31 -19.77
CA ALA A 156 6.30 32.16 -20.21
C ALA A 156 6.65 33.28 -19.21
N HIS A 157 5.75 33.61 -18.29
CA HIS A 157 5.94 34.62 -17.24
C HIS A 157 6.62 34.07 -15.98
N GLU A 158 6.78 32.74 -15.86
CA GLU A 158 7.29 32.06 -14.66
C GLU A 158 8.83 31.94 -14.68
N GLU A 159 9.51 33.03 -15.05
CA GLU A 159 10.96 33.02 -15.33
C GLU A 159 11.79 32.64 -14.10
N SER A 160 11.38 33.01 -12.89
CA SER A 160 12.06 32.63 -11.64
C SER A 160 12.06 31.11 -11.42
N ARG A 161 10.90 30.46 -11.63
CA ARG A 161 10.73 29.00 -11.49
C ARG A 161 11.55 28.25 -12.54
N ILE A 162 11.58 28.77 -13.76
CA ILE A 162 12.41 28.25 -14.85
C ILE A 162 13.89 28.28 -14.45
N GLN A 163 14.39 29.43 -13.99
CA GLN A 163 15.80 29.58 -13.57
C GLN A 163 16.15 28.68 -12.38
N GLU A 164 15.22 28.51 -11.44
CA GLU A 164 15.43 27.62 -10.29
C GLU A 164 15.59 26.17 -10.73
N VAL A 165 14.70 25.66 -11.60
CA VAL A 165 14.81 24.29 -12.13
C VAL A 165 16.11 24.07 -12.90
N GLU A 166 16.54 25.03 -13.72
CA GLU A 166 17.82 24.94 -14.43
C GLU A 166 19.01 24.88 -13.47
N ARG A 167 19.01 25.74 -12.44
CA ARG A 167 20.03 25.73 -11.38
C ARG A 167 20.05 24.39 -10.64
N LEU A 168 18.89 23.86 -10.27
CA LEU A 168 18.77 22.60 -9.53
C LEU A 168 19.23 21.40 -10.36
N LEU A 169 18.86 21.33 -11.64
CA LEU A 169 19.31 20.28 -12.55
C LEU A 169 20.83 20.31 -12.74
N LEU A 170 21.41 21.50 -12.92
CA LEU A 170 22.86 21.64 -13.02
C LEU A 170 23.56 21.26 -11.70
N LYS A 171 23.05 21.74 -10.56
CA LYS A 171 23.65 21.48 -9.25
C LYS A 171 23.61 20.01 -8.85
N LEU A 172 22.46 19.36 -9.02
CA LEU A 172 22.23 18.00 -8.51
C LEU A 172 22.74 16.92 -9.48
N PHE A 173 22.68 17.17 -10.79
CA PHE A 173 22.96 16.16 -11.80
C PHE A 173 24.03 16.56 -12.80
N GLY A 174 24.59 17.77 -12.71
CA GLY A 174 25.46 18.31 -13.77
C GLY A 174 24.75 18.50 -15.11
N ALA A 175 23.41 18.46 -15.12
CA ALA A 175 22.61 18.42 -16.35
C ALA A 175 22.40 19.84 -16.88
N ARG A 176 22.95 20.11 -18.07
CA ARG A 176 22.66 21.36 -18.80
C ARG A 176 21.28 21.29 -19.41
N THR A 177 20.58 22.41 -19.40
CA THR A 177 19.23 22.53 -19.93
C THR A 177 19.20 23.26 -21.27
N ARG A 178 18.17 22.98 -22.05
CA ARG A 178 17.74 23.81 -23.18
C ARG A 178 16.32 24.27 -22.94
N ARG A 179 16.03 25.51 -23.30
CA ARG A 179 14.67 26.04 -23.31
C ARG A 179 14.03 25.91 -24.70
N SER A 180 12.75 25.55 -24.74
CA SER A 180 11.91 25.58 -25.94
C SER A 180 10.70 26.47 -25.66
N ARG A 181 10.66 27.65 -26.28
CA ARG A 181 9.55 28.59 -26.14
C ARG A 181 8.51 28.36 -27.24
N GLN A 182 7.24 28.28 -26.85
CA GLN A 182 6.08 28.18 -27.74
C GLN A 182 4.96 29.05 -27.18
N ASN A 183 4.66 30.16 -27.86
CA ASN A 183 3.63 31.14 -27.43
C ASN A 183 3.80 31.51 -25.94
N ASN A 184 2.81 31.13 -25.11
CA ASN A 184 2.77 31.44 -23.67
C ASN A 184 3.40 30.37 -22.79
N ARG A 185 4.14 29.40 -23.36
CA ARG A 185 4.79 28.31 -22.63
C ARG A 185 6.30 28.29 -22.89
N THR A 186 7.08 28.06 -21.84
CA THR A 186 8.50 27.72 -21.92
C THR A 186 8.72 26.33 -21.35
N ALA A 187 9.24 25.41 -22.18
CA ALA A 187 9.67 24.10 -21.71
C ALA A 187 11.18 24.10 -21.41
N VAL A 188 11.58 23.62 -20.23
CA VAL A 188 12.96 23.35 -19.83
C VAL A 188 13.25 21.87 -20.05
N ILE A 189 14.30 21.56 -20.80
CA ILE A 189 14.61 20.20 -21.26
C ILE A 189 16.02 19.84 -20.80
N ALA A 190 16.15 18.76 -20.03
CA ALA A 190 17.42 18.14 -19.67
C ALA A 190 17.52 16.74 -20.27
N SER A 191 18.47 16.54 -21.18
CA SER A 191 18.67 15.27 -21.88
C SER A 191 19.58 14.33 -21.08
N GLY A 192 19.22 13.06 -21.01
CA GLY A 192 19.96 12.00 -20.36
C GLY A 192 19.03 10.82 -20.06
N ALA A 193 19.35 9.62 -20.56
CA ALA A 193 18.48 8.47 -20.38
C ALA A 193 18.45 8.02 -18.92
N SER A 194 19.58 8.05 -18.22
CA SER A 194 19.68 7.70 -16.80
C SER A 194 18.95 8.71 -15.93
N LEU A 195 19.06 10.00 -16.29
CA LEU A 195 18.30 11.07 -15.64
C LEU A 195 16.79 10.83 -15.80
N ALA A 196 16.33 10.60 -17.02
CA ALA A 196 14.93 10.30 -17.32
C ALA A 196 14.43 9.05 -16.58
N SER A 197 15.23 7.97 -16.56
CA SER A 197 14.91 6.74 -15.83
C SER A 197 14.72 7.00 -14.34
N ILE A 198 15.59 7.78 -13.70
CA ILE A 198 15.46 8.07 -12.26
C ILE A 198 14.22 8.89 -11.95
N PHE A 199 13.91 9.93 -12.75
CA PHE A 199 12.66 10.68 -12.56
C PHE A 199 11.42 9.79 -12.76
N GLN A 200 11.44 8.89 -13.75
CA GLN A 200 10.36 7.93 -13.98
C GLN A 200 10.20 6.92 -12.82
N ILE A 201 11.31 6.38 -12.29
CA ILE A 201 11.31 5.41 -11.18
C ILE A 201 10.86 6.07 -9.88
N LEU A 202 11.30 7.30 -9.61
CA LEU A 202 10.95 8.00 -8.37
C LEU A 202 9.54 8.58 -8.41
N CYS A 203 9.19 9.23 -9.52
CA CYS A 203 8.00 10.07 -9.60
C CYS A 203 6.96 9.59 -10.61
N GLY A 204 7.24 8.65 -11.51
CA GLY A 204 6.36 8.29 -12.63
C GLY A 204 6.60 9.12 -13.90
N ASP A 205 5.95 8.75 -15.01
CA ASP A 205 6.19 9.28 -16.36
C ASP A 205 4.98 9.98 -17.01
N SER A 206 3.78 9.81 -16.46
CA SER A 206 2.53 10.37 -16.98
C SER A 206 1.72 11.00 -15.85
N SER A 207 0.74 11.84 -16.20
CA SER A 207 -0.13 12.46 -15.20
C SER A 207 -0.85 11.45 -14.29
N ALA A 208 -1.14 10.25 -14.78
CA ALA A 208 -1.80 9.18 -14.01
C ALA A 208 -0.82 8.37 -13.14
N THR A 209 0.43 8.22 -13.57
CA THR A 209 1.46 7.43 -12.85
C THR A 209 2.30 8.27 -11.90
N LYS A 210 2.15 9.60 -11.96
CA LYS A 210 2.84 10.57 -11.10
C LYS A 210 2.64 10.23 -9.62
N ARG A 211 3.67 10.36 -8.80
CA ARG A 211 3.63 10.08 -7.35
C ARG A 211 4.73 10.84 -6.61
N VAL A 212 4.52 11.08 -5.32
CA VAL A 212 5.60 11.53 -4.44
C VAL A 212 6.58 10.37 -4.23
N PRO A 213 7.91 10.60 -4.39
CA PRO A 213 8.91 9.58 -4.12
C PRO A 213 8.83 9.02 -2.71
N THR A 214 8.93 7.69 -2.58
CA THR A 214 8.88 7.00 -1.27
C THR A 214 9.85 7.58 -0.24
N PRO A 215 11.13 7.89 -0.55
CA PRO A 215 12.05 8.50 0.41
C PRO A 215 11.56 9.86 0.95
N ILE A 216 10.84 10.64 0.14
CA ILE A 216 10.27 11.93 0.59
C ILE A 216 9.05 11.68 1.49
N VAL A 217 8.13 10.79 1.10
CA VAL A 217 6.97 10.43 1.94
C VAL A 217 7.39 9.92 3.32
N GLN A 218 8.51 9.19 3.37
CA GLN A 218 9.07 8.62 4.59
C GLN A 218 10.02 9.56 5.35
N SER A 219 10.30 10.75 4.83
CA SER A 219 11.16 11.72 5.50
C SER A 219 10.48 12.32 6.73
N ARG A 220 11.29 12.67 7.73
CA ARG A 220 10.88 13.47 8.89
C ARG A 220 11.57 14.83 8.93
N ASP A 221 12.41 15.13 7.95
CA ASP A 221 13.08 16.43 7.86
C ASP A 221 12.09 17.48 7.32
N PRO A 222 11.68 18.47 8.14
CA PRO A 222 10.74 19.49 7.70
C PRO A 222 11.26 20.30 6.51
N ALA A 223 12.58 20.48 6.36
CA ALA A 223 13.15 21.23 5.24
C ALA A 223 12.94 20.47 3.92
N VAL A 224 13.19 19.16 3.90
CA VAL A 224 12.92 18.28 2.74
C VAL A 224 11.42 18.29 2.39
N LEU A 225 10.58 18.09 3.40
CA LEU A 225 9.13 18.02 3.23
C LEU A 225 8.55 19.35 2.71
N ARG A 226 8.93 20.49 3.31
CA ARG A 226 8.52 21.83 2.88
C ARG A 226 9.01 22.16 1.48
N ALA A 227 10.25 21.79 1.15
CA ALA A 227 10.80 22.03 -0.17
C ALA A 227 10.04 21.26 -1.26
N PHE A 228 9.66 20.00 -1.02
CA PHE A 228 8.84 19.25 -1.96
C PHE A 228 7.48 19.90 -2.19
N VAL A 229 6.72 20.19 -1.13
CA VAL A 229 5.37 20.77 -1.27
C VAL A 229 5.42 22.18 -1.85
N THR A 230 6.50 22.93 -1.62
CA THR A 230 6.67 24.24 -2.27
C THR A 230 6.85 24.08 -3.77
N GLY A 231 7.75 23.20 -4.23
CA GLY A 231 7.91 22.97 -5.68
C GLY A 231 6.63 22.47 -6.34
N TYR A 232 5.88 21.62 -5.63
CA TYR A 232 4.61 21.09 -6.11
C TYR A 232 3.50 22.15 -6.16
N PHE A 233 3.25 22.90 -5.07
CA PHE A 233 2.21 23.94 -5.05
C PHE A 233 2.57 25.17 -5.88
N ASN A 234 3.84 25.48 -6.07
CA ASN A 234 4.22 26.54 -6.99
C ASN A 234 3.80 26.17 -8.42
N GLY A 235 4.06 24.95 -8.89
CA GLY A 235 3.60 24.54 -10.23
C GLY A 235 2.08 24.32 -10.32
N ASP A 236 1.53 23.43 -9.50
CA ASP A 236 0.18 22.88 -9.67
C ASP A 236 -0.83 23.38 -8.62
N GLY A 237 -0.42 24.30 -7.74
CA GLY A 237 -1.24 24.84 -6.67
C GLY A 237 -2.12 26.00 -7.11
N TYR A 238 -3.30 26.11 -6.50
CA TYR A 238 -4.19 27.25 -6.64
C TYR A 238 -4.64 27.76 -5.28
N VAL A 239 -4.98 29.04 -5.24
CA VAL A 239 -5.59 29.70 -4.08
C VAL A 239 -6.98 30.17 -4.46
N THR A 240 -7.98 29.77 -3.69
CA THR A 240 -9.37 30.23 -3.88
C THR A 240 -10.01 30.67 -2.58
N ARG A 241 -11.04 31.51 -2.66
CA ARG A 241 -11.79 31.94 -1.48
C ARG A 241 -12.69 30.82 -0.98
N ARG A 242 -12.69 30.60 0.33
CA ARG A 242 -13.60 29.65 0.97
C ARG A 242 -15.01 30.26 1.02
N ARG A 243 -16.06 29.42 0.97
CA ARG A 243 -17.42 29.86 1.35
C ARG A 243 -17.42 30.26 2.82
N GLY A 244 -17.58 31.56 3.10
CA GLY A 244 -17.41 32.16 4.43
C GLY A 244 -16.13 32.99 4.52
N SER A 245 -15.36 32.82 5.60
CA SER A 245 -14.04 33.43 5.80
C SER A 245 -12.89 32.46 5.47
N GLY A 246 -11.74 33.02 5.10
CA GLY A 246 -10.51 32.30 4.81
C GLY A 246 -10.30 31.90 3.35
N LEU A 247 -9.17 31.27 3.09
CA LEU A 247 -8.70 30.83 1.79
C LEU A 247 -8.58 29.30 1.76
N VAL A 248 -8.45 28.77 0.55
CA VAL A 248 -8.15 27.37 0.29
C VAL A 248 -6.92 27.34 -0.59
N LEU A 249 -5.83 26.76 -0.07
CA LEU A 249 -4.70 26.31 -0.87
C LEU A 249 -5.02 24.89 -1.32
N GLY A 250 -4.97 24.61 -2.62
CA GLY A 250 -5.22 23.26 -3.11
C GLY A 250 -4.47 22.92 -4.37
N SER A 251 -4.49 21.65 -4.73
CA SER A 251 -4.02 21.14 -6.01
C SER A 251 -5.03 20.12 -6.56
N THR A 252 -4.89 19.75 -7.82
CA THR A 252 -5.77 18.79 -8.48
C THR A 252 -4.99 17.94 -9.45
N SER A 253 -5.07 16.62 -9.30
CA SER A 253 -4.34 15.66 -10.11
C SER A 253 -5.23 14.49 -10.51
N ILE A 254 -4.97 13.87 -11.64
CA ILE A 254 -5.60 12.59 -12.00
C ILE A 254 -4.89 11.41 -11.32
N SER A 255 -3.75 11.63 -10.65
CA SER A 255 -3.07 10.60 -9.85
C SER A 255 -3.51 10.65 -8.40
N GLN A 256 -4.16 9.57 -7.97
CA GLN A 256 -4.45 9.32 -6.56
C GLN A 256 -3.16 9.20 -5.75
N ALA A 257 -2.14 8.52 -6.27
CA ALA A 257 -0.87 8.29 -5.57
C ALA A 257 -0.13 9.60 -5.28
N LEU A 258 -0.14 10.55 -6.22
CA LEU A 258 0.43 11.88 -6.02
C LEU A 258 -0.34 12.63 -4.93
N SER A 259 -1.66 12.70 -5.07
CA SER A 259 -2.52 13.39 -4.09
C SER A 259 -2.36 12.82 -2.68
N PHE A 260 -2.27 11.49 -2.56
CA PHE A 260 -2.09 10.84 -1.29
C PHE A 260 -0.71 11.08 -0.69
N GLY A 261 0.35 11.07 -1.51
CA GLY A 261 1.71 11.39 -1.06
C GLY A 261 1.82 12.83 -0.57
N VAL A 262 1.22 13.80 -1.27
CA VAL A 262 1.19 15.21 -0.85
C VAL A 262 0.44 15.36 0.46
N ALA A 263 -0.74 14.73 0.60
CA ALA A 263 -1.50 14.74 1.84
C ALA A 263 -0.72 14.10 3.01
N GLN A 264 0.02 13.02 2.76
CA GLN A 264 0.86 12.40 3.77
C GLN A 264 1.98 13.34 4.25
N ILE A 265 2.62 14.07 3.33
CA ILE A 265 3.62 15.09 3.71
C ILE A 265 2.98 16.17 4.60
N LEU A 266 1.80 16.66 4.22
CA LEU A 266 1.08 17.68 4.97
C LEU A 266 0.74 17.20 6.39
N PHE A 267 0.26 15.96 6.55
CA PHE A 267 0.04 15.37 7.87
C PHE A 267 1.33 15.30 8.70
N THR A 268 2.45 14.91 8.08
CA THR A 268 3.77 14.88 8.74
C THR A 268 4.24 16.27 9.17
N LEU A 269 3.95 17.31 8.38
CA LEU A 269 4.22 18.71 8.70
C LEU A 269 3.28 19.29 9.78
N GLY A 270 2.30 18.52 10.27
CA GLY A 270 1.36 18.95 11.30
C GLY A 270 0.03 19.45 10.77
N GLU A 271 -0.13 19.52 9.45
CA GLU A 271 -1.33 20.01 8.78
C GLU A 271 -2.42 18.95 8.67
N VAL A 272 -3.65 19.38 8.39
CA VAL A 272 -4.80 18.49 8.22
C VAL A 272 -5.43 18.74 6.84
N PRO A 273 -4.91 18.09 5.79
CA PRO A 273 -5.46 18.23 4.45
C PRO A 273 -6.85 17.60 4.33
N ARG A 274 -7.63 18.15 3.41
CA ARG A 274 -8.83 17.50 2.88
C ARG A 274 -8.45 16.76 1.61
N VAL A 275 -8.78 15.48 1.56
CA VAL A 275 -8.56 14.62 0.40
C VAL A 275 -9.90 14.09 -0.05
N TYR A 276 -10.23 14.28 -1.32
CA TYR A 276 -11.45 13.73 -1.91
C TYR A 276 -11.28 13.55 -3.41
N GLN A 277 -12.14 12.71 -3.96
CA GLN A 277 -12.22 12.41 -5.39
C GLN A 277 -13.48 13.07 -5.94
N SER A 278 -13.35 13.80 -7.04
CA SER A 278 -14.48 14.22 -7.86
C SER A 278 -14.64 13.24 -9.01
N ARG A 279 -15.82 12.62 -9.10
CA ARG A 279 -16.16 11.80 -10.26
C ARG A 279 -16.60 12.70 -11.40
N ASN A 280 -16.01 12.48 -12.57
CA ASN A 280 -16.29 13.28 -13.75
C ASN A 280 -16.95 12.43 -14.83
N ASP A 281 -17.70 13.08 -15.72
CA ASP A 281 -18.08 12.47 -16.98
C ASP A 281 -16.81 12.13 -17.77
N SER A 282 -16.84 11.00 -18.49
CA SER A 282 -15.67 10.49 -19.22
C SER A 282 -15.23 11.40 -20.37
N THR A 283 -16.09 12.34 -20.77
CA THR A 283 -15.81 13.36 -21.78
C THR A 283 -16.36 14.72 -21.38
N TYR A 284 -15.78 15.78 -21.94
CA TYR A 284 -16.29 17.15 -21.86
C TYR A 284 -15.91 17.93 -23.11
N GLU A 285 -16.63 19.00 -23.40
CA GLU A 285 -16.35 19.85 -24.56
C GLU A 285 -15.47 21.05 -24.19
N ILE A 286 -14.40 21.25 -24.96
CA ILE A 286 -13.59 22.47 -24.94
C ILE A 286 -13.60 23.08 -26.33
N GLN A 287 -14.20 24.27 -26.46
CA GLN A 287 -14.24 25.01 -27.74
C GLN A 287 -14.74 24.12 -28.90
N GLY A 288 -15.82 23.36 -28.68
CA GLY A 288 -16.42 22.46 -29.69
C GLY A 288 -15.66 21.15 -29.95
N ARG A 289 -14.62 20.84 -29.17
CA ARG A 289 -13.89 19.57 -29.24
C ARG A 289 -14.23 18.70 -28.04
N SER A 290 -14.62 17.44 -28.29
CA SER A 290 -14.76 16.43 -27.24
C SER A 290 -13.39 15.97 -26.77
N VAL A 291 -13.15 16.02 -25.46
CA VAL A 291 -11.89 15.64 -24.82
C VAL A 291 -12.19 14.62 -23.71
N SER A 292 -11.38 13.56 -23.64
CA SER A 292 -11.47 12.60 -22.55
C SER A 292 -11.11 13.24 -21.21
N ARG A 293 -11.83 12.86 -20.16
CA ARG A 293 -11.61 13.35 -18.79
C ARG A 293 -11.55 12.19 -17.81
N ALA A 294 -10.57 12.25 -16.93
CA ALA A 294 -10.43 11.33 -15.80
C ALA A 294 -11.04 11.95 -14.53
N ASP A 295 -11.21 11.14 -13.50
CA ASP A 295 -11.60 11.62 -12.17
C ASP A 295 -10.50 12.51 -11.56
N ASP A 296 -10.93 13.53 -10.82
CA ASP A 296 -10.02 14.46 -10.16
C ASP A 296 -9.75 14.00 -8.72
N HIS A 297 -8.49 13.85 -8.36
CA HIS A 297 -8.03 13.70 -6.98
C HIS A 297 -7.51 15.04 -6.47
N MET A 298 -8.06 15.48 -5.35
CA MET A 298 -7.82 16.84 -4.85
C MET A 298 -7.28 16.80 -3.43
N VAL A 299 -6.27 17.64 -3.18
CA VAL A 299 -5.74 17.94 -1.85
C VAL A 299 -6.02 19.40 -1.56
N ARG A 300 -6.63 19.71 -0.42
CA ARG A 300 -6.95 21.08 -0.01
C ARG A 300 -6.60 21.35 1.44
N LEU A 301 -6.00 22.49 1.71
CA LEU A 301 -5.81 23.06 3.04
C LEU A 301 -6.71 24.27 3.20
N PHE A 302 -7.34 24.39 4.37
CA PHE A 302 -7.96 25.64 4.77
C PHE A 302 -6.90 26.51 5.42
N VAL A 303 -6.74 27.72 4.90
CA VAL A 303 -5.65 28.63 5.31
C VAL A 303 -6.21 30.04 5.51
N ASP A 304 -5.70 30.75 6.50
CA ASP A 304 -6.04 32.15 6.76
C ASP A 304 -5.19 33.09 5.89
N GLN A 305 -3.93 32.71 5.66
CA GLN A 305 -2.98 33.40 4.81
C GLN A 305 -2.19 32.39 3.98
N VAL A 306 -1.83 32.75 2.76
CA VAL A 306 -1.00 31.94 1.87
C VAL A 306 -0.23 32.83 0.92
N SER A 307 1.02 32.46 0.65
CA SER A 307 1.87 33.03 -0.37
C SER A 307 2.53 31.90 -1.16
N LEU A 308 2.46 31.97 -2.48
CA LEU A 308 3.09 31.02 -3.42
C LEU A 308 4.23 31.72 -4.18
N GLU A 309 5.13 32.35 -3.44
CA GLU A 309 6.30 32.99 -4.02
C GLU A 309 7.30 31.91 -4.50
N PRO A 310 8.12 32.23 -5.52
CA PRO A 310 9.04 31.26 -6.12
C PRO A 310 9.95 30.56 -5.10
N ASP A 311 10.47 31.30 -4.13
CA ASP A 311 11.47 30.80 -3.19
C ASP A 311 10.84 30.00 -2.03
N GLU A 312 9.66 30.40 -1.56
CA GLU A 312 8.97 29.74 -0.44
C GLU A 312 7.44 29.79 -0.58
N ALA A 313 6.80 28.61 -0.51
CA ALA A 313 5.37 28.52 -0.25
C ALA A 313 5.17 28.60 1.26
N SER A 314 4.47 29.63 1.70
CA SER A 314 4.15 29.85 3.10
C SER A 314 2.64 29.95 3.29
N TRP A 315 2.14 29.43 4.40
CA TRP A 315 0.73 29.52 4.74
C TRP A 315 0.54 29.49 6.26
N THR A 316 -0.60 30.00 6.69
CA THR A 316 -1.10 29.86 8.06
C THR A 316 -2.41 29.08 7.99
N SER A 317 -2.46 27.89 8.60
CA SER A 317 -3.62 27.01 8.51
C SER A 317 -4.79 27.50 9.37
N SER A 318 -6.00 27.41 8.82
CA SER A 318 -7.23 27.70 9.55
C SER A 318 -7.53 26.56 10.53
N PRO A 319 -8.23 26.85 11.66
CA PRO A 319 -8.68 25.83 12.58
C PRO A 319 -9.60 24.77 11.93
N VAL A 320 -9.36 23.50 12.26
CA VAL A 320 -10.17 22.35 11.85
C VAL A 320 -10.71 21.59 13.05
N ARG A 321 -11.84 20.90 12.88
CA ARG A 321 -12.51 20.12 13.94
C ARG A 321 -11.93 18.71 14.00
N VAL A 322 -10.74 18.58 14.58
CA VAL A 322 -10.05 17.32 14.84
C VAL A 322 -9.45 17.33 16.24
N LEU A 323 -9.15 16.17 16.81
CA LEU A 323 -8.36 16.12 18.05
C LEU A 323 -6.90 15.82 17.69
N GLN A 324 -6.02 16.77 18.02
CA GLN A 324 -4.58 16.58 17.89
C GLN A 324 -4.05 15.86 19.12
N LYS A 325 -3.43 14.70 18.94
CA LYS A 325 -2.68 13.96 19.96
C LYS A 325 -1.21 13.87 19.53
N PRO A 326 -0.26 13.60 20.44
CA PRO A 326 1.16 13.49 20.09
C PRO A 326 1.44 12.51 18.95
N ASP A 327 0.67 11.41 18.93
CA ASP A 327 0.93 10.27 18.07
C ASP A 327 -0.10 10.10 16.94
N TYR A 328 -1.22 10.81 17.03
CA TYR A 328 -2.36 10.65 16.13
C TYR A 328 -3.03 11.99 15.84
N VAL A 329 -3.58 12.11 14.65
CA VAL A 329 -4.67 13.04 14.35
C VAL A 329 -5.96 12.25 14.38
N LEU A 330 -6.90 12.63 15.25
CA LEU A 330 -8.17 11.94 15.40
C LEU A 330 -9.25 12.65 14.60
N LEU A 331 -9.75 11.98 13.56
CA LEU A 331 -10.77 12.52 12.67
C LEU A 331 -12.15 12.04 13.09
N PRO A 332 -13.11 12.94 13.36
CA PRO A 332 -14.46 12.54 13.73
C PRO A 332 -15.12 11.75 12.60
N ILE A 333 -15.84 10.68 12.97
CA ILE A 333 -16.67 9.92 12.03
C ILE A 333 -17.86 10.79 11.60
N ARG A 334 -18.03 10.94 10.28
CA ARG A 334 -19.13 11.68 9.66
C ARG A 334 -20.31 10.78 9.33
N SER A 335 -20.06 9.58 8.78
CA SER A 335 -21.11 8.61 8.48
C SER A 335 -20.59 7.18 8.58
N ILE A 336 -21.50 6.26 8.89
CA ILE A 336 -21.31 4.82 8.84
C ILE A 336 -22.52 4.27 8.09
N ASP A 337 -22.29 3.73 6.89
CA ASP A 337 -23.33 3.21 6.02
C ASP A 337 -23.14 1.69 5.88
N GLU A 338 -24.21 0.91 6.05
CA GLU A 338 -24.18 -0.56 5.87
C GLU A 338 -24.78 -0.95 4.51
N ARG A 339 -24.21 -1.96 3.84
CA ARG A 339 -24.77 -2.56 2.62
C ARG A 339 -24.44 -4.04 2.50
N ASP A 340 -25.30 -4.80 1.83
CA ASP A 340 -25.01 -6.17 1.41
C ASP A 340 -23.90 -6.19 0.36
N TYR A 341 -23.01 -7.17 0.46
CA TYR A 341 -21.88 -7.36 -0.44
C TYR A 341 -21.55 -8.84 -0.58
N ALA A 342 -21.39 -9.29 -1.82
CA ALA A 342 -20.85 -10.59 -2.16
C ALA A 342 -19.69 -10.37 -3.14
N GLY A 343 -18.47 -10.71 -2.73
CA GLY A 343 -17.29 -10.48 -3.55
C GLY A 343 -15.98 -10.58 -2.78
N PRO A 344 -14.84 -10.26 -3.41
CA PRO A 344 -13.54 -10.34 -2.78
C PRO A 344 -13.30 -9.21 -1.77
N VAL A 345 -12.86 -9.58 -0.57
CA VAL A 345 -12.28 -8.68 0.43
C VAL A 345 -10.78 -8.92 0.53
N TYR A 346 -10.06 -7.86 0.91
CA TYR A 346 -8.60 -7.86 0.92
C TYR A 346 -8.05 -7.52 2.29
N ASN A 347 -6.89 -8.08 2.60
CA ASN A 347 -6.12 -7.71 3.77
C ASN A 347 -4.62 -7.77 3.46
N ILE A 348 -3.80 -7.09 4.26
CA ILE A 348 -2.36 -7.00 4.04
C ILE A 348 -1.62 -7.40 5.32
N GLU A 349 -0.60 -8.23 5.17
CA GLU A 349 0.36 -8.53 6.23
C GLU A 349 1.51 -7.53 6.21
N VAL A 350 1.85 -7.02 7.40
CA VAL A 350 2.93 -6.07 7.61
C VAL A 350 3.82 -6.60 8.72
N GLU A 351 5.14 -6.53 8.50
CA GLU A 351 6.14 -6.99 9.45
C GLU A 351 6.06 -6.23 10.79
N GLU A 352 6.29 -6.94 11.89
CA GLU A 352 6.32 -6.49 13.29
C GLU A 352 5.02 -5.89 13.86
N ASP A 353 4.51 -4.82 13.26
CA ASP A 353 3.45 -3.98 13.84
C ASP A 353 2.04 -4.47 13.55
N HIS A 354 1.89 -5.47 12.66
CA HIS A 354 0.61 -6.14 12.40
C HIS A 354 -0.55 -5.15 12.13
N SER A 355 -0.24 -4.07 11.41
CA SER A 355 -1.18 -2.99 11.10
C SER A 355 -0.69 -2.18 9.92
N TYR A 356 -1.60 -1.43 9.30
CA TYR A 356 -1.30 -0.54 8.20
C TYR A 356 -2.28 0.62 8.14
N THR A 357 -2.05 1.58 7.25
CA THR A 357 -3.01 2.64 6.97
C THR A 357 -3.85 2.33 5.74
N ALA A 358 -5.17 2.32 5.87
CA ALA A 358 -6.13 2.31 4.77
C ALA A 358 -6.70 3.73 4.61
N ASN A 359 -6.41 4.39 3.48
CA ASN A 359 -6.76 5.80 3.26
C ASN A 359 -6.37 6.68 4.46
N PHE A 360 -5.12 6.58 4.91
CA PHE A 360 -4.51 7.26 6.09
C PHE A 360 -4.94 6.76 7.46
N MET A 361 -6.09 6.08 7.61
CA MET A 361 -6.55 5.58 8.91
C MET A 361 -5.86 4.27 9.27
N ALA A 362 -5.39 4.16 10.52
CA ALA A 362 -4.75 2.94 11.01
C ALA A 362 -5.77 1.81 11.21
N VAL A 363 -5.48 0.65 10.62
CA VAL A 363 -6.25 -0.59 10.70
C VAL A 363 -5.32 -1.76 11.05
N ALA A 364 -5.85 -2.78 11.70
CA ALA A 364 -5.09 -3.97 12.06
C ALA A 364 -5.03 -4.96 10.89
N ASN A 365 -3.98 -5.78 10.84
CA ASN A 365 -4.00 -6.94 9.96
C ASN A 365 -4.98 -8.01 10.53
N CYS A 366 -5.67 -8.71 9.66
CA CYS A 366 -6.50 -9.85 10.03
C CYS A 366 -5.94 -11.14 9.41
N GLN A 367 -5.15 -11.91 10.16
CA GLN A 367 -4.79 -13.28 9.74
C GLN A 367 -5.70 -14.33 10.38
N ASN A 368 -5.77 -14.41 11.72
CA ASN A 368 -6.48 -15.49 12.42
C ASN A 368 -7.34 -15.05 13.62
N ALA A 369 -7.33 -13.76 13.98
CA ALA A 369 -8.07 -13.26 15.15
C ALA A 369 -9.60 -13.39 15.00
N ASP A 370 -10.13 -13.09 13.81
CA ASP A 370 -11.57 -13.20 13.54
C ASP A 370 -12.02 -14.69 13.58
N ILE A 371 -11.30 -15.60 12.90
CA ILE A 371 -11.60 -17.04 12.89
C ILE A 371 -11.58 -17.62 14.32
N SER A 372 -10.59 -17.25 15.14
CA SER A 372 -10.42 -17.81 16.49
C SER A 372 -11.37 -17.25 17.56
N GLN A 373 -12.05 -16.11 17.31
CA GLN A 373 -12.93 -15.45 18.29
C GLN A 373 -14.41 -15.38 17.89
N ARG A 374 -14.79 -15.97 16.75
CA ARG A 374 -16.18 -16.04 16.31
C ARG A 374 -17.03 -16.82 17.31
N ARG A 375 -18.05 -16.12 17.85
CA ARG A 375 -19.04 -16.69 18.78
C ARG A 375 -20.35 -17.10 18.11
N LYS A 376 -20.51 -16.76 16.83
CA LYS A 376 -21.70 -17.06 16.03
C LYS A 376 -21.26 -17.95 14.86
N VAL A 377 -21.91 -19.10 14.71
CA VAL A 377 -21.64 -20.02 13.60
C VAL A 377 -22.32 -19.43 12.36
N GLU A 378 -21.50 -18.97 11.41
CA GLU A 378 -21.93 -18.44 10.12
C GLU A 378 -21.32 -19.28 9.00
N GLY A 379 -22.11 -19.60 7.98
CA GLY A 379 -21.70 -20.47 6.89
C GLY A 379 -22.89 -20.90 6.03
N ILE A 380 -22.62 -21.76 5.07
CA ILE A 380 -23.64 -22.47 4.32
C ILE A 380 -23.73 -23.90 4.83
N GLU A 381 -24.94 -24.43 4.93
CA GLU A 381 -25.15 -25.85 5.21
C GLU A 381 -24.80 -26.64 3.96
N VAL A 382 -23.93 -27.64 4.10
CA VAL A 382 -23.41 -28.44 2.98
C VAL A 382 -23.38 -29.91 3.35
N GLU A 383 -23.82 -30.75 2.43
CA GLU A 383 -23.67 -32.20 2.53
C GLU A 383 -22.32 -32.63 1.93
N PRO A 384 -21.78 -33.82 2.26
CA PRO A 384 -20.49 -34.28 1.73
C PRO A 384 -20.39 -34.24 0.19
N GLN A 385 -21.50 -34.59 -0.47
CA GLN A 385 -21.62 -34.56 -1.93
C GLN A 385 -21.54 -33.15 -2.53
N ASP A 386 -21.95 -32.12 -1.78
CA ASP A 386 -21.88 -30.72 -2.22
C ASP A 386 -20.43 -30.25 -2.24
N VAL A 387 -19.64 -30.62 -1.23
CA VAL A 387 -18.22 -30.28 -1.15
C VAL A 387 -17.47 -30.87 -2.36
N VAL A 388 -17.66 -32.15 -2.65
CA VAL A 388 -17.02 -32.83 -3.80
C VAL A 388 -17.43 -32.20 -5.13
N ARG A 389 -18.73 -31.92 -5.31
CA ARG A 389 -19.24 -31.25 -6.52
C ARG A 389 -18.58 -29.89 -6.71
N MET A 390 -18.56 -29.07 -5.66
CA MET A 390 -17.93 -27.73 -5.69
C MET A 390 -16.43 -27.81 -5.99
N THR A 391 -15.71 -28.78 -5.42
CA THR A 391 -14.27 -28.98 -5.71
C THR A 391 -14.03 -29.28 -7.20
N LEU A 392 -14.85 -30.12 -7.81
CA LEU A 392 -14.76 -30.45 -9.24
C LEU A 392 -15.11 -29.26 -10.14
N GLU A 393 -16.18 -28.54 -9.81
CA GLU A 393 -16.61 -27.34 -10.56
C GLU A 393 -15.54 -26.25 -10.60
N GLN A 394 -14.74 -26.14 -9.54
CA GLN A 394 -13.62 -25.20 -9.43
C GLN A 394 -12.33 -25.71 -10.10
N GLY A 395 -12.31 -26.92 -10.65
CA GLY A 395 -11.13 -27.51 -11.29
C GLY A 395 -9.99 -27.80 -10.32
N CYS A 396 -10.28 -28.01 -9.03
CA CYS A 396 -9.27 -28.30 -8.03
C CYS A 396 -8.76 -29.75 -8.15
N GLN A 397 -7.51 -29.98 -7.75
CA GLN A 397 -6.89 -31.32 -7.75
C GLN A 397 -7.18 -32.13 -6.47
N GLY A 398 -7.73 -31.47 -5.45
CA GLY A 398 -7.97 -32.04 -4.14
C GLY A 398 -8.58 -31.02 -3.19
N LEU A 399 -8.74 -31.45 -1.94
CA LEU A 399 -9.30 -30.67 -0.85
C LEU A 399 -8.45 -30.81 0.41
N ALA A 400 -8.41 -29.74 1.19
CA ALA A 400 -7.68 -29.68 2.46
C ALA A 400 -8.64 -29.35 3.61
N TYR A 401 -8.54 -30.12 4.70
CA TYR A 401 -9.27 -29.90 5.94
C TYR A 401 -8.33 -29.14 6.89
N THR A 402 -8.66 -27.89 7.22
CA THR A 402 -7.75 -26.95 7.90
C THR A 402 -8.49 -25.87 8.72
N TYR A 403 -7.74 -24.95 9.34
CA TYR A 403 -8.13 -23.94 10.33
C TYR A 403 -8.56 -24.49 11.70
N ASN A 404 -9.52 -25.43 11.72
CA ASN A 404 -9.85 -26.21 12.91
C ASN A 404 -9.18 -27.58 12.82
N GLN A 405 -8.99 -28.24 13.97
CA GLN A 405 -8.44 -29.59 14.00
C GLN A 405 -9.40 -30.56 13.27
N PRO A 406 -8.96 -31.23 12.17
CA PRO A 406 -9.85 -32.06 11.34
C PRO A 406 -10.51 -33.20 12.10
N THR A 407 -9.88 -33.68 13.18
CA THR A 407 -10.43 -34.77 13.98
C THR A 407 -11.65 -34.38 14.81
N ILE A 408 -11.96 -33.09 14.96
CA ILE A 408 -13.20 -32.60 15.58
C ILE A 408 -14.43 -32.95 14.72
N PHE A 409 -14.26 -33.08 13.40
CA PHE A 409 -15.34 -33.36 12.44
C PHE A 409 -14.99 -34.57 11.55
N ILE A 410 -14.33 -35.57 12.13
CA ILE A 410 -13.70 -36.67 11.40
C ILE A 410 -14.70 -37.49 10.58
N GLU A 411 -15.92 -37.69 11.04
CA GLU A 411 -16.96 -38.43 10.32
C GLU A 411 -17.34 -37.72 9.03
N PHE A 412 -17.51 -36.39 9.11
CA PHE A 412 -17.82 -35.56 7.95
C PHE A 412 -16.64 -35.54 6.96
N ALA A 413 -15.41 -35.37 7.47
CA ALA A 413 -14.19 -35.43 6.65
C ALA A 413 -14.00 -36.80 5.98
N ARG A 414 -14.30 -37.89 6.68
CA ARG A 414 -14.25 -39.25 6.14
C ARG A 414 -15.24 -39.42 4.99
N ASP A 415 -16.49 -39.01 5.19
CA ASP A 415 -17.55 -39.20 4.20
C ASP A 415 -17.28 -38.38 2.93
N ILE A 416 -16.78 -37.14 3.08
CA ILE A 416 -16.26 -36.34 1.96
C ILE A 416 -15.09 -37.06 1.29
N GLY A 417 -14.08 -37.48 2.06
CA GLY A 417 -12.86 -38.05 1.50
C GLY A 417 -13.07 -39.35 0.73
N MET A 418 -13.99 -40.19 1.20
CA MET A 418 -14.39 -41.40 0.48
C MET A 418 -15.06 -41.09 -0.87
N MET A 419 -15.90 -40.05 -0.94
CA MET A 419 -16.52 -39.60 -2.19
C MET A 419 -15.49 -38.92 -3.11
N ALA A 420 -14.64 -38.07 -2.55
CA ALA A 420 -13.58 -37.36 -3.25
C ALA A 420 -12.59 -38.32 -3.93
N ARG A 421 -12.15 -39.37 -3.22
CA ARG A 421 -11.24 -40.38 -3.77
C ARG A 421 -11.87 -41.11 -4.96
N LYS A 422 -13.17 -41.43 -4.92
CA LYS A 422 -13.91 -42.00 -6.06
C LYS A 422 -13.94 -41.05 -7.26
N ALA A 423 -13.92 -39.74 -7.03
CA ALA A 423 -13.85 -38.70 -8.05
C ALA A 423 -12.42 -38.35 -8.50
N GLY A 424 -11.39 -39.05 -7.98
CA GLY A 424 -9.99 -38.80 -8.34
C GLY A 424 -9.34 -37.59 -7.66
N LEU A 425 -9.95 -37.07 -6.59
CA LEU A 425 -9.45 -35.92 -5.82
C LEU A 425 -8.54 -36.38 -4.66
N ILE A 426 -7.51 -35.58 -4.39
CA ILE A 426 -6.58 -35.79 -3.26
C ILE A 426 -7.17 -35.21 -1.96
N ASN A 427 -7.00 -35.92 -0.84
CA ASN A 427 -7.42 -35.49 0.49
C ASN A 427 -6.23 -35.16 1.39
N ILE A 428 -6.25 -33.95 1.97
CA ILE A 428 -5.13 -33.41 2.76
C ILE A 428 -5.63 -32.96 4.13
N PHE A 429 -4.98 -33.42 5.20
CA PHE A 429 -5.18 -32.87 6.54
C PHE A 429 -4.10 -31.85 6.87
N VAL A 430 -4.49 -30.72 7.47
CA VAL A 430 -3.61 -29.82 8.20
C VAL A 430 -3.95 -29.99 9.67
N SER A 431 -3.11 -30.70 10.41
CA SER A 431 -3.41 -31.22 11.75
C SER A 431 -2.43 -30.68 12.79
N ASN A 432 -2.89 -30.51 14.03
CA ASN A 432 -1.99 -30.33 15.18
C ASN A 432 -1.36 -31.66 15.65
N GLY A 433 -1.79 -32.78 15.08
CA GLY A 433 -1.30 -34.13 15.33
C GLY A 433 -1.67 -34.71 16.70
N TYR A 434 -2.54 -34.07 17.48
CA TYR A 434 -2.96 -34.55 18.80
C TYR A 434 -4.15 -35.53 18.67
N ASP A 435 -3.96 -36.61 17.92
CA ASP A 435 -5.02 -37.53 17.53
C ASP A 435 -4.97 -38.84 18.36
N THR A 436 -6.10 -39.55 18.42
CA THR A 436 -6.16 -40.86 19.09
C THR A 436 -5.73 -41.98 18.13
N PRO A 437 -5.16 -43.09 18.61
CA PRO A 437 -4.81 -44.24 17.77
C PRO A 437 -5.99 -44.75 16.93
N GLU A 438 -7.20 -44.73 17.49
CA GLU A 438 -8.44 -45.12 16.81
C GLU A 438 -8.74 -44.20 15.63
N THR A 439 -8.56 -42.89 15.80
CA THR A 439 -8.73 -41.93 14.71
C THR A 439 -7.70 -42.14 13.61
N VAL A 440 -6.42 -42.35 13.97
CA VAL A 440 -5.35 -42.61 13.01
C VAL A 440 -5.60 -43.90 12.21
N ALA A 441 -6.15 -44.94 12.85
CA ALA A 441 -6.49 -46.19 12.18
C ALA A 441 -7.57 -46.05 11.09
N GLU A 442 -8.45 -45.05 11.20
CA GLU A 442 -9.50 -44.77 10.21
C GLU A 442 -8.98 -43.94 9.02
N MET A 443 -7.98 -43.08 9.22
CA MET A 443 -7.48 -42.14 8.21
C MET A 443 -7.14 -42.80 6.85
N PRO A 444 -6.48 -43.97 6.76
CA PRO A 444 -6.11 -44.57 5.47
C PRO A 444 -7.27 -44.90 4.54
N LYS A 445 -8.50 -44.97 5.07
CA LYS A 445 -9.72 -45.23 4.28
C LYS A 445 -10.03 -44.08 3.33
N PHE A 446 -9.59 -42.85 3.62
CA PHE A 446 -9.99 -41.66 2.88
C PHE A 446 -8.89 -40.60 2.72
N LEU A 447 -7.90 -40.56 3.60
CA LEU A 447 -6.84 -39.56 3.62
C LEU A 447 -5.64 -39.99 2.76
N ASP A 448 -5.03 -39.02 2.06
CA ASP A 448 -3.85 -39.25 1.21
C ASP A 448 -2.60 -38.58 1.79
N CYS A 449 -2.74 -37.36 2.33
CA CYS A 449 -1.64 -36.59 2.91
C CYS A 449 -2.04 -35.95 4.25
N VAL A 450 -1.08 -35.78 5.15
CA VAL A 450 -1.21 -34.95 6.34
C VAL A 450 0.03 -34.08 6.53
N THR A 451 -0.17 -32.80 6.83
CA THR A 451 0.86 -31.96 7.42
C THR A 451 0.58 -31.79 8.90
N VAL A 452 1.59 -32.05 9.74
CA VAL A 452 1.49 -31.90 11.20
C VAL A 452 2.26 -30.64 11.62
N ASP A 453 1.51 -29.66 12.12
CA ASP A 453 2.01 -28.39 12.64
C ASP A 453 2.54 -28.57 14.06
N PHE A 454 3.82 -28.87 14.18
CA PHE A 454 4.55 -28.97 15.43
C PHE A 454 4.80 -27.56 15.99
N LYS A 455 4.42 -27.30 17.25
CA LYS A 455 4.53 -25.97 17.87
C LYS A 455 5.64 -25.97 18.92
N GLY A 456 6.52 -24.98 18.88
CA GLY A 456 7.60 -24.79 19.85
C GLY A 456 8.51 -26.00 19.98
N SER A 457 8.76 -26.70 18.86
CA SER A 457 9.58 -27.92 18.80
C SER A 457 9.17 -29.01 19.80
N GLY A 458 7.89 -29.03 20.22
CA GLY A 458 7.36 -30.03 21.16
C GLY A 458 7.90 -29.89 22.58
N GLU A 459 8.50 -28.75 22.92
CA GLU A 459 9.09 -28.52 24.24
C GLU A 459 7.99 -28.52 25.31
N THR A 460 8.19 -29.33 26.37
CA THR A 460 7.13 -29.62 27.35
C THR A 460 6.64 -28.37 28.07
N ASN A 461 7.53 -27.43 28.42
CA ASN A 461 7.11 -26.21 29.10
C ASN A 461 6.35 -25.26 28.15
N PHE A 462 6.75 -25.20 26.88
CA PHE A 462 6.09 -24.42 25.84
C PHE A 462 4.67 -24.93 25.60
N VAL A 463 4.51 -26.23 25.33
CA VAL A 463 3.19 -26.80 25.02
C VAL A 463 2.25 -26.72 26.22
N ARG A 464 2.75 -26.89 27.46
CA ARG A 464 1.96 -26.67 28.67
C ARG A 464 1.51 -25.22 28.82
N LYS A 465 2.41 -24.27 28.60
CA LYS A 465 2.16 -22.86 28.83
C LYS A 465 1.23 -22.24 27.77
N TYR A 466 1.39 -22.63 26.51
CA TYR A 466 0.77 -21.92 25.38
C TYR A 466 -0.29 -22.74 24.64
N ILE A 467 -0.26 -24.08 24.71
CA ILE A 467 -1.19 -24.99 24.01
C ILE A 467 -2.10 -25.72 25.01
N ASN A 468 -1.71 -25.76 26.28
CA ASN A 468 -2.46 -26.32 27.39
C ASN A 468 -2.62 -27.86 27.32
N ILE A 469 -1.58 -28.55 26.81
CA ILE A 469 -1.47 -30.03 26.85
C ILE A 469 -0.32 -30.47 27.77
N PRO A 470 -0.38 -31.67 28.39
CA PRO A 470 0.62 -32.11 29.36
C PRO A 470 2.03 -32.31 28.79
N ASN A 471 2.14 -32.81 27.55
CA ASN A 471 3.37 -32.97 26.78
C ASN A 471 3.03 -33.23 25.30
N ALA A 472 4.06 -33.31 24.45
CA ALA A 472 3.91 -33.57 23.01
C ALA A 472 3.95 -35.07 22.64
N ASP A 473 4.07 -35.98 23.61
CA ASP A 473 4.21 -37.43 23.36
C ASP A 473 3.08 -38.00 22.48
N PRO A 474 1.80 -37.61 22.65
CA PRO A 474 0.71 -38.08 21.78
C PRO A 474 0.87 -37.64 20.31
N ILE A 475 1.51 -36.50 20.07
CA ILE A 475 1.78 -35.99 18.71
C ILE A 475 2.84 -36.87 18.04
N PHE A 476 3.90 -37.20 18.77
CA PHE A 476 4.91 -38.13 18.29
C PHE A 476 4.32 -39.52 18.03
N GLN A 477 3.44 -40.01 18.91
CA GLN A 477 2.76 -41.29 18.70
C GLN A 477 1.87 -41.26 17.44
N THR A 478 1.10 -40.18 17.24
CA THR A 478 0.28 -40.00 16.03
C THR A 478 1.11 -40.03 14.75
N LEU A 479 2.28 -39.40 14.75
CA LEU A 479 3.22 -39.44 13.62
C LEU A 479 3.73 -40.86 13.34
N LEU A 480 4.08 -41.61 14.39
CA LEU A 480 4.52 -43.00 14.27
C LEU A 480 3.40 -43.91 13.76
N ASP A 481 2.20 -43.79 14.33
CA ASP A 481 1.03 -44.58 13.95
C ASP A 481 0.63 -44.30 12.49
N THR A 482 0.63 -43.02 12.10
CA THR A 482 0.31 -42.60 10.73
C THR A 482 1.36 -43.14 9.74
N ARG A 483 2.66 -43.06 10.10
CA ARG A 483 3.75 -43.62 9.29
C ARG A 483 3.56 -45.11 9.07
N ASP A 484 3.17 -45.84 10.12
CA ASP A 484 3.03 -47.29 10.10
C ASP A 484 1.85 -47.76 9.24
N THR A 485 0.89 -46.89 8.92
CA THR A 485 -0.15 -47.17 7.92
C THR A 485 0.41 -47.36 6.50
N LYS A 486 1.57 -46.77 6.18
CA LYS A 486 2.23 -46.77 4.86
C LYS A 486 1.37 -46.27 3.69
N LYS A 487 0.24 -45.62 3.99
CA LYS A 487 -0.76 -45.18 3.01
C LYS A 487 -0.91 -43.67 2.91
N ILE A 488 -0.39 -42.95 3.89
CA ILE A 488 -0.54 -41.50 4.03
C ILE A 488 0.84 -40.85 3.94
N HIS A 489 0.98 -39.85 3.08
CA HIS A 489 2.17 -39.00 3.03
C HIS A 489 2.17 -38.04 4.21
N ILE A 490 3.30 -37.91 4.91
CA ILE A 490 3.44 -37.07 6.09
C ILE A 490 4.43 -35.95 5.80
N GLU A 491 4.00 -34.71 6.03
CA GLU A 491 4.83 -33.53 6.13
C GLU A 491 4.85 -33.05 7.59
N ILE A 492 5.99 -32.57 8.08
CA ILE A 492 6.13 -32.05 9.43
C ILE A 492 6.56 -30.59 9.31
N THR A 493 5.77 -29.69 9.89
CA THR A 493 6.07 -28.26 9.95
C THR A 493 6.39 -27.89 11.39
N ASP A 494 7.65 -27.57 11.70
CA ASP A 494 8.02 -27.06 13.02
C ASP A 494 7.92 -25.53 13.06
N LEU A 495 7.10 -25.04 13.99
CA LEU A 495 6.82 -23.63 14.22
C LEU A 495 7.54 -23.20 15.48
N ILE A 496 8.75 -22.68 15.27
CA ILE A 496 9.75 -22.32 16.28
C ILE A 496 9.45 -20.96 16.92
#